data_AF-A0A960MHG2-F1
#
_entry.id   AF-A0A960MHG2-F1
#
_cell.length_a   1.000
_cell.length_b   1.000
_cell.length_c   1.000
_cell.angle_alpha   90.00
_cell.angle_beta   90.00
_cell.angle_gamma   90.00
#
_symmetry.space_group_name_H-M   'P 1'
#
loop_
_entity.id
_entity.type
_entity.pdbx_description
1 polymer ?
#
loop_
_entity_poly.entity_id
_entity_poly.type
_entity_poly.pdbx_seq_one_letter_code
_entity_poly.pdbx_strand_id
1 'polypeptide(L)'
;TTVNVGGSHTTTTPTGRIVMSAIGRSVFNQGVFFVSDDNGDTWEERVVGLAWGEYPTSIFCTADGTLLATSNTFSVFNPRIFRSVDNGDTWTASTVLQSLPRLDPISNQPGGTVITVRLFRQGPSGRILMLGDEDEIVCSDDDGQTWTVLVNQDLQLMGDGPWRDWQIEGLVWAGDRWVGISSRNNDNSQRRYYSMVSGDDGETWREAPISLNLASTGLSDLQVGLDGRIIATGSNGAVYTSEVPEFRSPESDGLQVEEGFSLNVTVERPSFPGAISAYYRTEDGDALGATDFVAIDGNLEWADTDFAPKTITVETIDNATIQNSRSFVLAVDFKSTELGGSTETPIEILDDDGGSGSPGIHIGGGPIFYTSEAGASADVFVSLQTQPIKIVTINVTGWNKAEARVSTTKLIFTPDNWNQSQILRLTGLDDWVDDGDRAHTLLLTAVSKDANYNKLSQSVTTVNRDDEVPADGREIRVGQDLNLSLANFGELISVRGLPKGVKWDRNLGALVGRSTSPRTYQL
;
A
#
# COMPACT_ATOMS: atom_id res chain seq x y z
N THR A 1 -10.92 -49.85 3.49
CA THR A 1 -9.45 -49.85 3.63
C THR A 1 -9.06 -48.47 4.07
N THR A 2 -8.38 -48.30 5.21
CA THR A 2 -8.01 -46.97 5.71
C THR A 2 -6.71 -46.55 5.04
N VAL A 3 -6.76 -45.61 4.09
CA VAL A 3 -5.56 -45.03 3.47
C VAL A 3 -5.14 -43.83 4.30
N ASN A 4 -3.97 -43.89 4.93
CA ASN A 4 -3.38 -42.69 5.51
C ASN A 4 -2.86 -41.81 4.37
N VAL A 5 -3.56 -40.72 4.07
CA VAL A 5 -3.17 -39.70 3.11
C VAL A 5 -2.43 -38.56 3.82
N GLY A 6 -1.36 -38.07 3.22
CA GLY A 6 -0.68 -36.83 3.61
C GLY A 6 -0.39 -35.98 2.37
N GLY A 7 -0.33 -34.65 2.53
CA GLY A 7 -0.06 -33.74 1.40
C GLY A 7 -1.07 -33.88 0.27
N SER A 8 -2.37 -33.85 0.59
CA SER A 8 -3.44 -34.01 -0.40
C SER A 8 -3.88 -32.67 -0.98
N HIS A 9 -4.10 -32.64 -2.29
CA HIS A 9 -4.64 -31.49 -3.01
C HIS A 9 -5.93 -31.89 -3.72
N THR A 10 -6.91 -30.99 -3.75
CA THR A 10 -8.22 -31.24 -4.36
C THR A 10 -8.57 -30.16 -5.36
N THR A 11 -9.30 -30.54 -6.40
CA THR A 11 -9.94 -29.61 -7.33
C THR A 11 -11.32 -30.14 -7.74
N THR A 12 -12.17 -29.27 -8.30
CA THR A 12 -13.51 -29.63 -8.74
C THR A 12 -13.62 -29.36 -10.24
N THR A 13 -14.10 -30.35 -10.97
CA THR A 13 -14.35 -30.22 -12.42
C THR A 13 -15.62 -29.41 -12.68
N PRO A 14 -15.83 -28.88 -13.90
CA PRO A 14 -17.09 -28.22 -14.28
C PRO A 14 -18.33 -29.11 -14.14
N THR A 15 -18.16 -30.43 -14.12
CA THR A 15 -19.25 -31.40 -13.91
C THR A 15 -19.67 -31.54 -12.43
N GLY A 16 -18.94 -30.93 -11.50
CA GLY A 16 -19.14 -31.07 -10.06
C GLY A 16 -18.39 -32.24 -9.42
N ARG A 17 -17.72 -33.09 -10.22
CA ARG A 17 -16.84 -34.16 -9.70
C ARG A 17 -15.64 -33.56 -8.98
N ILE A 18 -15.35 -34.08 -7.79
CA ILE A 18 -14.16 -33.72 -7.00
C ILE A 18 -13.04 -34.69 -7.34
N VAL A 19 -11.85 -34.16 -7.58
CA VAL A 19 -10.64 -34.94 -7.86
C VAL A 19 -9.59 -34.61 -6.81
N MET A 20 -8.98 -35.64 -6.22
CA MET A 20 -7.96 -35.52 -5.20
C MET A 20 -6.67 -36.20 -5.65
N SER A 21 -5.54 -35.54 -5.44
CA SER A 21 -4.22 -36.16 -5.49
C SER A 21 -3.66 -36.26 -4.07
N ALA A 22 -3.00 -37.36 -3.73
CA ALA A 22 -2.49 -37.58 -2.38
C ALA A 22 -1.23 -38.45 -2.36
N ILE A 23 -0.42 -38.29 -1.30
CA ILE A 23 0.69 -39.20 -1.01
C ILE A 23 0.13 -40.39 -0.22
N GLY A 24 0.14 -41.58 -0.83
CA GLY A 24 -0.28 -42.81 -0.18
C GLY A 24 0.81 -43.32 0.77
N ARG A 25 0.53 -43.40 2.08
CA ARG A 25 1.45 -43.99 3.07
C ARG A 25 1.44 -45.53 3.05
N SER A 26 1.75 -46.13 1.90
CA SER A 26 2.19 -47.53 1.85
C SER A 26 3.70 -47.61 2.11
N VAL A 27 4.29 -48.82 2.11
CA VAL A 27 5.72 -49.07 2.39
C VAL A 27 6.71 -48.26 1.50
N PHE A 28 6.21 -47.54 0.48
CA PHE A 28 7.02 -46.81 -0.51
C PHE A 28 6.57 -45.36 -0.77
N ASN A 29 5.61 -44.80 -0.03
CA ASN A 29 5.11 -43.42 -0.23
C ASN A 29 4.68 -43.11 -1.69
N GLN A 30 4.02 -44.05 -2.37
CA GLN A 30 3.56 -43.83 -3.74
C GLN A 30 2.31 -42.95 -3.77
N GLY A 31 2.25 -42.03 -4.72
CA GLY A 31 1.09 -41.18 -4.95
C GLY A 31 -0.15 -41.94 -5.41
N VAL A 32 -1.33 -41.38 -5.13
CA VAL A 32 -2.62 -41.92 -5.55
C VAL A 32 -3.54 -40.77 -5.99
N PHE A 33 -4.38 -41.03 -6.98
CA PHE A 33 -5.46 -40.12 -7.37
C PHE A 33 -6.81 -40.73 -7.02
N PHE A 34 -7.73 -39.92 -6.55
CA PHE A 34 -9.10 -40.31 -6.24
C PHE A 34 -10.08 -39.38 -6.94
N VAL A 35 -11.26 -39.90 -7.23
CA VAL A 35 -12.41 -39.11 -7.67
C VAL A 35 -13.61 -39.37 -6.77
N SER A 36 -14.47 -38.36 -6.65
CA SER A 36 -15.76 -38.45 -5.97
C SER A 36 -16.83 -37.76 -6.81
N ASP A 37 -17.90 -38.50 -7.06
CA ASP A 37 -19.09 -38.05 -7.81
C ASP A 37 -20.26 -37.67 -6.88
N ASP A 38 -20.07 -37.75 -5.57
CA ASP A 38 -21.09 -37.57 -4.54
C ASP A 38 -20.63 -36.57 -3.45
N ASN A 39 -19.98 -35.49 -3.88
CA ASN A 39 -19.52 -34.41 -3.00
C ASN A 39 -18.58 -34.85 -1.86
N GLY A 40 -17.82 -35.92 -2.08
CA GLY A 40 -16.81 -36.41 -1.14
C GLY A 40 -17.30 -37.51 -0.19
N ASP A 41 -18.56 -37.97 -0.32
CA ASP A 41 -19.10 -39.06 0.51
C ASP A 41 -18.41 -40.40 0.21
N THR A 42 -18.16 -40.68 -1.07
CA THR A 42 -17.41 -41.85 -1.52
C THR A 42 -16.27 -41.46 -2.47
N TRP A 43 -15.20 -42.25 -2.42
CA TRP A 43 -13.99 -42.01 -3.18
C TRP A 43 -13.58 -43.28 -3.92
N GLU A 44 -13.30 -43.13 -5.20
CA GLU A 44 -12.76 -44.20 -6.02
C GLU A 44 -11.32 -43.90 -6.42
N GLU A 45 -10.43 -44.85 -6.18
CA GLU A 45 -9.04 -44.77 -6.64
C GLU A 45 -8.98 -44.84 -8.18
N ARG A 46 -8.11 -44.02 -8.77
CA ARG A 46 -7.82 -44.02 -10.20
C ARG A 46 -6.40 -44.48 -10.45
N VAL A 47 -6.25 -45.39 -11.41
CA VAL A 47 -4.95 -45.90 -11.81
C VAL A 47 -4.27 -44.84 -12.67
N VAL A 48 -3.27 -44.20 -12.08
CA VAL A 48 -2.45 -43.19 -12.76
C VAL A 48 -1.06 -43.78 -12.95
N GLY A 49 -0.46 -43.55 -14.11
CA GLY A 49 0.86 -44.08 -14.51
C GLY A 49 2.05 -43.51 -13.74
N LEU A 50 1.92 -43.33 -12.42
CA LEU A 50 2.97 -42.91 -11.50
C LEU A 50 4.07 -43.97 -11.44
N ALA A 51 5.31 -43.53 -11.60
CA ALA A 51 6.50 -44.35 -11.43
C ALA A 51 6.71 -44.70 -9.95
N TRP A 52 7.65 -45.60 -9.71
CA TRP A 52 7.96 -46.05 -8.36
C TRP A 52 8.56 -44.91 -7.52
N GLY A 53 7.98 -44.64 -6.35
CA GLY A 53 8.40 -43.55 -5.45
C GLY A 53 8.01 -42.15 -5.93
N GLU A 54 7.14 -42.06 -6.94
CA GLU A 54 6.58 -40.80 -7.43
C GLU A 54 5.28 -40.47 -6.72
N TYR A 55 5.10 -39.19 -6.40
CA TYR A 55 3.93 -38.70 -5.71
C TYR A 55 3.46 -37.38 -6.34
N PRO A 56 2.15 -37.14 -6.42
CA PRO A 56 1.63 -35.87 -6.90
C PRO A 56 1.92 -34.76 -5.90
N THR A 57 2.22 -33.56 -6.40
CA THR A 57 2.52 -32.37 -5.58
C THR A 57 1.46 -31.30 -5.69
N SER A 58 0.64 -31.32 -6.74
CA SER A 58 -0.49 -30.40 -6.91
C SER A 58 -1.47 -30.92 -7.95
N ILE A 59 -2.70 -30.42 -7.93
CA ILE A 59 -3.74 -30.68 -8.94
C ILE A 59 -4.54 -29.40 -9.19
N PHE A 60 -4.94 -29.18 -10.44
CA PHE A 60 -5.67 -28.01 -10.88
C PHE A 60 -6.61 -28.36 -12.04
N CYS A 61 -7.77 -27.72 -12.08
CA CYS A 61 -8.70 -27.81 -13.20
C CYS A 61 -8.71 -26.46 -13.94
N THR A 62 -8.37 -26.48 -15.22
CA THR A 62 -8.44 -25.33 -16.11
C THR A 62 -9.89 -24.98 -16.45
N ALA A 63 -10.11 -23.76 -16.95
CA ALA A 63 -11.42 -23.25 -17.31
C ALA A 63 -12.17 -24.10 -18.35
N ASP A 64 -11.45 -24.79 -19.24
CA ASP A 64 -12.01 -25.71 -20.24
C ASP A 64 -12.38 -27.10 -19.65
N GLY A 65 -12.10 -27.33 -18.37
CA GLY A 65 -12.34 -28.61 -17.68
C GLY A 65 -11.22 -29.63 -17.79
N THR A 66 -10.09 -29.28 -18.42
CA THR A 66 -8.88 -30.11 -18.40
C THR A 66 -8.33 -30.16 -16.96
N LEU A 67 -7.88 -31.34 -16.53
CA LEU A 67 -7.18 -31.50 -15.26
C LEU A 67 -5.68 -31.62 -15.50
N LEU A 68 -4.91 -30.86 -14.75
CA LEU A 68 -3.46 -30.91 -14.71
C LEU A 68 -3.02 -31.29 -13.30
N ALA A 69 -2.03 -32.17 -13.20
CA ALA A 69 -1.39 -32.51 -11.94
C ALA A 69 0.12 -32.60 -12.13
N THR A 70 0.89 -32.19 -11.14
CA THR A 70 2.34 -32.39 -11.12
C THR A 70 2.72 -33.49 -10.16
N SER A 71 3.89 -34.06 -10.40
CA SER A 71 4.51 -35.01 -9.49
C SER A 71 5.98 -34.69 -9.24
N ASN A 72 6.50 -35.32 -8.20
CA ASN A 72 7.92 -35.43 -7.97
C ASN A 72 8.30 -36.82 -7.44
N THR A 73 9.58 -37.13 -7.44
CA THR A 73 10.15 -38.40 -6.97
C THR A 73 11.11 -38.14 -5.81
N PHE A 74 11.05 -38.97 -4.76
CA PHE A 74 11.82 -38.75 -3.52
C PHE A 74 13.36 -38.87 -3.69
N SER A 75 13.84 -39.58 -4.71
CA SER A 75 15.24 -39.99 -4.84
C SER A 75 16.00 -39.37 -6.01
N VAL A 76 15.29 -38.92 -7.04
CA VAL A 76 15.83 -38.24 -8.23
C VAL A 76 14.79 -37.20 -8.60
N PHE A 77 15.08 -35.91 -8.56
CA PHE A 77 14.10 -34.88 -8.92
C PHE A 77 13.76 -35.00 -10.41
N ASN A 78 12.56 -35.52 -10.70
CA ASN A 78 12.16 -35.88 -12.05
C ASN A 78 10.69 -35.50 -12.27
N PRO A 79 10.36 -34.19 -12.26
CA PRO A 79 8.98 -33.77 -12.29
C PRO A 79 8.29 -34.20 -13.58
N ARG A 80 7.02 -34.55 -13.46
CA ARG A 80 6.14 -34.83 -14.60
C ARG A 80 4.85 -34.06 -14.47
N ILE A 81 4.25 -33.79 -15.62
CA ILE A 81 2.88 -33.27 -15.70
C ILE A 81 1.98 -34.39 -16.15
N PHE A 82 0.89 -34.59 -15.42
CA PHE A 82 -0.21 -35.46 -15.77
C PHE A 82 -1.37 -34.61 -16.27
N ARG A 83 -1.99 -35.05 -17.35
CA ARG A 83 -3.15 -34.40 -17.95
C ARG A 83 -4.31 -35.37 -18.07
N SER A 84 -5.50 -34.94 -17.70
CA SER A 84 -6.76 -35.65 -17.90
C SER A 84 -7.77 -34.75 -18.59
N VAL A 85 -8.48 -35.30 -19.58
CA VAL A 85 -9.54 -34.61 -20.34
C VAL A 85 -10.90 -35.28 -20.18
N ASP A 86 -10.99 -36.23 -19.25
CA ASP A 86 -12.16 -37.07 -18.99
C ASP A 86 -12.54 -37.02 -17.50
N ASN A 87 -12.45 -35.84 -16.90
CA ASN A 87 -12.80 -35.59 -15.49
C ASN A 87 -12.08 -36.52 -14.51
N GLY A 88 -10.80 -36.83 -14.77
CA GLY A 88 -9.92 -37.54 -13.86
C GLY A 88 -9.97 -39.06 -13.98
N ASP A 89 -10.71 -39.61 -14.95
CA ASP A 89 -10.81 -41.06 -15.14
C ASP A 89 -9.53 -41.65 -15.75
N THR A 90 -8.91 -40.96 -16.71
CA THR A 90 -7.63 -41.36 -17.29
C THR A 90 -6.64 -40.21 -17.35
N TRP A 91 -5.35 -40.54 -17.28
CA TRP A 91 -4.27 -39.56 -17.19
C TRP A 91 -3.13 -39.90 -18.14
N THR A 92 -2.64 -38.91 -18.87
CA THR A 92 -1.43 -39.01 -19.70
C THR A 92 -0.29 -38.24 -19.04
N ALA A 93 0.91 -38.84 -19.00
CA ALA A 93 2.08 -38.20 -18.40
C ALA A 93 2.97 -37.58 -19.49
N SER A 94 3.49 -36.38 -19.22
CA SER A 94 4.46 -35.66 -20.02
C SER A 94 5.73 -35.38 -19.19
N THR A 95 6.87 -35.53 -19.83
CA THR A 95 8.20 -35.22 -19.28
C THR A 95 8.70 -33.85 -19.71
N VAL A 96 7.83 -32.99 -20.26
CA VAL A 96 8.20 -31.67 -20.80
C VAL A 96 8.97 -30.80 -19.79
N LEU A 97 8.60 -30.88 -18.51
CA LEU A 97 9.30 -30.17 -17.42
C LEU A 97 10.77 -30.59 -17.26
N GLN A 98 11.12 -31.81 -17.64
CA GLN A 98 12.50 -32.33 -17.54
C GLN A 98 13.43 -31.66 -18.57
N SER A 99 12.85 -31.11 -19.64
CA SER A 99 13.58 -30.42 -20.70
C SER A 99 13.63 -28.91 -20.53
N LEU A 100 12.91 -28.36 -19.56
CA LEU A 100 12.95 -26.92 -19.30
C LEU A 100 14.30 -26.54 -18.68
N PRO A 101 14.94 -25.49 -19.19
CA PRO A 101 16.19 -25.02 -18.63
C PRO A 101 15.94 -24.46 -17.23
N ARG A 102 16.69 -24.96 -16.24
CA ARG A 102 16.82 -24.26 -14.95
C ARG A 102 17.58 -22.96 -15.19
N LEU A 103 17.12 -21.88 -14.58
CA LEU A 103 17.87 -20.62 -14.56
C LEU A 103 18.97 -20.74 -13.51
N ASP A 104 20.24 -20.59 -13.92
CA ASP A 104 21.31 -20.32 -12.96
C ASP A 104 21.26 -18.82 -12.61
N PRO A 105 20.87 -18.45 -11.38
CA PRO A 105 20.60 -17.08 -11.03
C PRO A 105 21.89 -16.27 -10.75
N ILE A 106 23.08 -16.85 -10.96
CA ILE A 106 24.39 -16.15 -10.90
C ILE A 106 24.95 -15.89 -12.30
N SER A 107 24.86 -16.86 -13.20
CA SER A 107 25.46 -16.76 -14.53
C SER A 107 24.47 -16.31 -15.63
N ASN A 108 23.17 -16.31 -15.32
CA ASN A 108 22.11 -16.07 -16.31
C ASN A 108 22.24 -17.00 -17.53
N GLN A 109 22.82 -18.20 -17.33
CA GLN A 109 22.96 -19.24 -18.34
C GLN A 109 22.00 -20.41 -18.02
N PRO A 110 21.53 -21.14 -19.04
CA PRO A 110 20.78 -22.38 -18.81
C PRO A 110 21.66 -23.40 -18.07
N GLY A 111 21.25 -23.83 -16.88
CA GLY A 111 22.04 -24.73 -16.04
C GLY A 111 21.20 -25.64 -15.16
N GLY A 112 20.67 -26.74 -15.72
CA GLY A 112 19.95 -27.79 -14.97
C GLY A 112 18.48 -27.94 -15.39
N THR A 113 17.70 -28.64 -14.58
CA THR A 113 16.26 -28.96 -14.79
C THR A 113 15.44 -28.46 -13.59
N VAL A 114 14.19 -28.01 -13.81
CA VAL A 114 13.23 -27.63 -12.76
C VAL A 114 13.07 -28.77 -11.74
N ILE A 115 13.18 -28.48 -10.44
CA ILE A 115 13.38 -29.52 -9.40
C ILE A 115 12.09 -29.85 -8.64
N THR A 116 11.22 -28.88 -8.38
CA THR A 116 9.93 -29.13 -7.75
C THR A 116 8.85 -28.16 -8.23
N VAL A 117 7.62 -28.65 -8.35
CA VAL A 117 6.43 -27.82 -8.65
C VAL A 117 5.53 -27.75 -7.44
N ARG A 118 5.14 -26.55 -7.03
CA ARG A 118 4.36 -26.30 -5.80
C ARG A 118 2.89 -25.99 -6.08
N LEU A 119 2.60 -25.11 -7.04
CA LEU A 119 1.27 -24.54 -7.25
C LEU A 119 0.98 -24.27 -8.73
N PHE A 120 -0.31 -24.35 -9.06
CA PHE A 120 -0.90 -23.92 -10.33
C PHE A 120 -1.95 -22.84 -10.06
N ARG A 121 -1.98 -21.84 -10.95
CA ARG A 121 -3.12 -20.94 -11.10
C ARG A 121 -3.30 -20.60 -12.57
N GLN A 122 -4.55 -20.46 -13.00
CA GLN A 122 -4.88 -19.91 -14.32
C GLN A 122 -5.40 -18.49 -14.14
N GLY A 123 -4.85 -17.56 -14.91
CA GLY A 123 -5.30 -16.18 -14.97
C GLY A 123 -6.51 -16.03 -15.89
N PRO A 124 -7.16 -14.86 -15.91
CA PRO A 124 -8.32 -14.60 -16.76
C PRO A 124 -8.01 -14.63 -18.25
N SER A 125 -6.74 -14.48 -18.65
CA SER A 125 -6.27 -14.64 -20.03
C SER A 125 -6.29 -16.08 -20.53
N GLY A 126 -6.46 -17.06 -19.62
CA GLY A 126 -6.26 -18.48 -19.90
C GLY A 126 -4.82 -18.95 -19.69
N ARG A 127 -3.86 -18.05 -19.46
CA ARG A 127 -2.48 -18.41 -19.13
C ARG A 127 -2.42 -19.15 -17.81
N ILE A 128 -1.64 -20.22 -17.79
CA ILE A 128 -1.37 -21.01 -16.58
C ILE A 128 0.01 -20.64 -16.08
N LEU A 129 0.10 -20.25 -14.81
CA LEU A 129 1.37 -20.06 -14.11
C LEU A 129 1.64 -21.24 -13.18
N MET A 130 2.86 -21.71 -13.23
CA MET A 130 3.40 -22.79 -12.43
C MET A 130 4.63 -22.27 -11.67
N LEU A 131 4.66 -22.56 -10.37
CA LEU A 131 5.74 -22.13 -9.49
C LEU A 131 6.72 -23.28 -9.20
N GLY A 132 7.99 -23.01 -9.46
CA GLY A 132 9.14 -23.84 -9.16
C GLY A 132 9.82 -23.51 -7.82
N ASP A 133 10.88 -24.25 -7.48
CA ASP A 133 11.81 -23.84 -6.42
C ASP A 133 12.74 -22.73 -6.94
N GLU A 134 13.34 -21.92 -6.05
CA GLU A 134 14.28 -20.83 -6.38
C GLU A 134 13.68 -19.69 -7.24
N ASP A 135 12.40 -19.37 -6.99
CA ASP A 135 11.64 -18.31 -7.65
C ASP A 135 11.48 -18.49 -9.18
N GLU A 136 11.59 -19.72 -9.68
CA GLU A 136 11.27 -20.04 -11.06
C GLU A 136 9.76 -19.97 -11.30
N ILE A 137 9.34 -19.11 -12.24
CA ILE A 137 7.97 -19.05 -12.72
C ILE A 137 7.97 -19.60 -14.13
N VAL A 138 7.10 -20.57 -14.39
CA VAL A 138 6.92 -21.19 -15.70
C VAL A 138 5.49 -20.94 -16.13
N CYS A 139 5.29 -20.52 -17.37
CA CYS A 139 3.97 -20.33 -17.93
C CYS A 139 3.64 -21.35 -19.01
N SER A 140 2.34 -21.52 -19.24
CA SER A 140 1.78 -22.17 -20.41
C SER A 140 0.65 -21.33 -20.98
N ASP A 141 0.70 -21.07 -22.27
CA ASP A 141 -0.28 -20.30 -23.04
C ASP A 141 -1.21 -21.19 -23.89
N ASP A 142 -1.09 -22.52 -23.74
CA ASP A 142 -1.77 -23.52 -24.57
C ASP A 142 -2.39 -24.66 -23.74
N ASP A 143 -2.94 -24.29 -22.57
CA ASP A 143 -3.63 -25.18 -21.63
C ASP A 143 -2.75 -26.34 -21.14
N GLY A 144 -1.47 -26.04 -20.86
CA GLY A 144 -0.51 -26.95 -20.25
C GLY A 144 0.16 -27.91 -21.24
N GLN A 145 0.04 -27.68 -22.54
CA GLN A 145 0.68 -28.53 -23.56
C GLN A 145 2.18 -28.22 -23.70
N THR A 146 2.53 -26.94 -23.76
CA THR A 146 3.90 -26.44 -23.76
C THR A 146 4.13 -25.49 -22.60
N TRP A 147 5.38 -25.41 -22.17
CA TRP A 147 5.79 -24.67 -21.00
C TRP A 147 7.03 -23.84 -21.32
N THR A 148 7.06 -22.61 -20.80
CA THR A 148 8.17 -21.68 -21.00
C THR A 148 8.56 -21.07 -19.65
N VAL A 149 9.87 -21.01 -19.38
CA VAL A 149 10.38 -20.36 -18.17
C VAL A 149 10.34 -18.85 -18.37
N LEU A 150 9.70 -18.14 -17.46
CA LEU A 150 9.68 -16.68 -17.43
C LEU A 150 10.94 -16.20 -16.70
N VAL A 151 11.82 -15.52 -17.43
CA VAL A 151 13.07 -14.97 -16.88
C VAL A 151 12.77 -13.60 -16.29
N ASN A 152 12.58 -13.53 -14.98
CA ASN A 152 12.48 -12.23 -14.33
C ASN A 152 13.85 -11.70 -13.93
N GLN A 153 14.30 -10.62 -14.58
CA GLN A 153 15.56 -9.95 -14.27
C GLN A 153 15.49 -9.14 -12.96
N ASP A 154 14.29 -8.76 -12.51
CA ASP A 154 14.06 -7.93 -11.32
C ASP A 154 13.90 -8.74 -10.03
N LEU A 155 13.71 -10.07 -10.11
CA LEU A 155 13.83 -10.96 -8.93
C LEU A 155 15.28 -11.01 -8.40
N GLN A 156 16.26 -10.46 -9.12
CA GLN A 156 17.64 -10.32 -8.66
C GLN A 156 17.85 -9.22 -7.60
N LEU A 157 16.82 -8.42 -7.27
CA LEU A 157 16.95 -7.25 -6.39
C LEU A 157 17.10 -7.57 -4.89
N MET A 158 17.20 -8.85 -4.48
CA MET A 158 17.08 -9.23 -3.06
C MET A 158 18.32 -9.95 -2.45
N GLY A 159 19.52 -9.62 -2.95
CA GLY A 159 20.78 -9.69 -2.16
C GLY A 159 21.74 -10.85 -2.40
N ASP A 160 23.04 -10.52 -2.33
CA ASP A 160 24.20 -11.40 -2.50
C ASP A 160 24.35 -12.47 -1.39
N GLY A 161 24.31 -13.76 -1.76
CA GLY A 161 24.65 -14.87 -0.86
C GLY A 161 24.68 -16.25 -1.55
N PRO A 162 25.57 -17.17 -1.13
CA PRO A 162 25.84 -18.44 -1.81
C PRO A 162 24.89 -19.60 -1.47
N TRP A 163 23.86 -19.38 -0.63
CA TRP A 163 22.84 -20.38 -0.30
C TRP A 163 21.47 -19.72 -0.44
N ARG A 164 20.79 -20.04 -1.54
CA ARG A 164 19.58 -19.36 -2.04
C ARG A 164 18.36 -20.28 -1.89
N ASP A 165 17.72 -20.24 -0.73
CA ASP A 165 16.45 -20.94 -0.47
C ASP A 165 15.30 -19.93 -0.52
N TRP A 166 14.98 -19.44 -1.72
CA TRP A 166 13.75 -18.69 -1.96
C TRP A 166 12.64 -19.64 -2.42
N GLN A 167 11.47 -19.53 -1.80
CA GLN A 167 10.31 -20.37 -2.08
C GLN A 167 9.09 -19.47 -2.28
N ILE A 168 8.55 -19.43 -3.50
CA ILE A 168 7.22 -18.85 -3.70
C ILE A 168 6.21 -19.80 -3.05
N GLU A 169 5.60 -19.35 -1.95
CA GLU A 169 4.68 -20.15 -1.12
C GLU A 169 3.22 -19.93 -1.50
N GLY A 170 2.88 -18.84 -2.19
CA GLY A 170 1.50 -18.53 -2.58
C GLY A 170 1.41 -17.73 -3.87
N LEU A 171 0.35 -17.99 -4.63
CA LEU A 171 0.02 -17.29 -5.87
C LEU A 171 -1.48 -17.12 -6.01
N VAL A 172 -1.93 -15.92 -6.32
CA VAL A 172 -3.35 -15.64 -6.55
C VAL A 172 -3.52 -14.56 -7.60
N TRP A 173 -4.61 -14.66 -8.36
CA TRP A 173 -5.05 -13.60 -9.26
C TRP A 173 -5.99 -12.65 -8.50
N ALA A 174 -5.63 -11.37 -8.42
CA ALA A 174 -6.34 -10.36 -7.64
C ALA A 174 -7.38 -9.54 -8.43
N GLY A 175 -7.71 -9.97 -9.65
CA GLY A 175 -8.64 -9.26 -10.55
C GLY A 175 -7.90 -8.62 -11.73
N ASP A 176 -6.90 -7.81 -11.41
CA ASP A 176 -6.12 -7.00 -12.36
C ASP A 176 -4.67 -7.48 -12.52
N ARG A 177 -4.17 -8.24 -11.53
CA ARG A 177 -2.77 -8.63 -11.43
C ARG A 177 -2.60 -9.96 -10.72
N TRP A 178 -1.47 -10.60 -10.98
CA TRP A 178 -0.97 -11.66 -10.13
C TRP A 178 -0.34 -11.10 -8.87
N VAL A 179 -0.57 -11.80 -7.76
CA VAL A 179 0.10 -11.55 -6.48
C VAL A 179 0.75 -12.85 -6.02
N GLY A 180 2.05 -12.77 -5.77
CA GLY A 180 2.86 -13.85 -5.25
C GLY A 180 3.37 -13.52 -3.85
N ILE A 181 3.49 -14.54 -3.01
CA ILE A 181 4.18 -14.47 -1.72
C ILE A 181 5.35 -15.43 -1.77
N SER A 182 6.57 -14.92 -1.61
CA SER A 182 7.77 -15.75 -1.46
C SER A 182 8.30 -15.68 -0.04
N SER A 183 9.02 -16.72 0.37
CA SER A 183 9.76 -16.76 1.61
C SER A 183 11.23 -17.00 1.36
N ARG A 184 12.08 -16.43 2.21
CA ARG A 184 13.51 -16.72 2.26
C ARG A 184 13.82 -17.53 3.50
N ASN A 185 14.39 -18.72 3.31
CA ASN A 185 14.81 -19.60 4.38
C ASN A 185 16.29 -19.33 4.72
N ASN A 186 16.54 -18.48 5.72
CA ASN A 186 17.87 -18.46 6.33
C ASN A 186 17.85 -19.54 7.43
N ASP A 187 18.55 -20.64 7.17
CA ASP A 187 19.04 -21.63 8.16
C ASP A 187 18.03 -22.24 9.18
N ASN A 188 16.76 -22.38 8.81
CA ASN A 188 15.69 -22.97 9.66
C ASN A 188 15.39 -22.19 10.96
N SER A 189 15.96 -20.99 11.16
CA SER A 189 15.69 -20.20 12.37
C SER A 189 14.86 -18.93 12.13
N GLN A 190 14.87 -18.35 10.91
CA GLN A 190 14.03 -17.20 10.55
C GLN A 190 13.59 -17.23 9.07
N ARG A 191 12.29 -17.49 8.83
CA ARG A 191 11.63 -17.28 7.53
C ARG A 191 11.18 -15.82 7.42
N ARG A 192 11.62 -15.11 6.37
CA ARG A 192 11.04 -13.80 5.97
C ARG A 192 10.17 -13.98 4.75
N TYR A 193 9.04 -13.28 4.71
CA TYR A 193 8.15 -13.26 3.55
C TYR A 193 8.29 -11.96 2.78
N TYR A 194 8.19 -12.06 1.47
CA TYR A 194 8.20 -10.97 0.51
C TYR A 194 6.96 -11.12 -0.35
N SER A 195 6.33 -10.00 -0.67
CA SER A 195 5.20 -9.98 -1.59
C SER A 195 5.65 -9.42 -2.93
N MET A 196 5.12 -9.99 -4.00
CA MET A 196 5.44 -9.60 -5.37
C MET A 196 4.17 -9.50 -6.20
N VAL A 197 4.18 -8.64 -7.21
CA VAL A 197 3.04 -8.44 -8.12
C VAL A 197 3.48 -8.42 -9.57
N SER A 198 2.61 -8.93 -10.44
CA SER A 198 2.75 -8.86 -11.90
C SER A 198 1.44 -8.37 -12.51
N GLY A 199 1.48 -7.21 -13.17
CA GLY A 199 0.34 -6.63 -13.88
C GLY A 199 0.28 -6.99 -15.37
N ASP A 200 1.26 -7.75 -15.85
CA ASP A 200 1.44 -8.15 -17.26
C ASP A 200 1.29 -9.66 -17.43
N ASP A 201 0.33 -10.23 -16.71
CA ASP A 201 -0.02 -11.66 -16.77
C ASP A 201 1.17 -12.62 -16.52
N GLY A 202 2.00 -12.26 -15.54
CA GLY A 202 3.10 -13.07 -15.05
C GLY A 202 4.43 -12.82 -15.74
N GLU A 203 4.50 -12.01 -16.80
CA GLU A 203 5.73 -11.77 -17.57
C GLU A 203 6.81 -11.07 -16.74
N THR A 204 6.46 -10.04 -15.97
CA THR A 204 7.39 -9.32 -15.09
C THR A 204 6.83 -9.17 -13.68
N TRP A 205 7.71 -9.31 -12.68
CA TRP A 205 7.34 -9.19 -11.26
C TRP A 205 8.20 -8.17 -10.55
N ARG A 206 7.57 -7.42 -9.65
CA ARG A 206 8.23 -6.48 -8.75
C ARG A 206 7.79 -6.71 -7.31
N GLU A 207 8.61 -6.26 -6.35
CA GLU A 207 8.22 -6.25 -4.94
C GLU A 207 6.98 -5.38 -4.73
N ALA A 208 6.06 -5.87 -3.90
CA ALA A 208 4.90 -5.12 -3.45
C ALA A 208 5.03 -4.82 -1.95
N PRO A 209 4.56 -3.65 -1.49
CA PRO A 209 4.50 -3.32 -0.08
C PRO A 209 3.25 -3.93 0.57
N ILE A 210 2.94 -5.20 0.31
CA ILE A 210 1.83 -5.87 0.99
C ILE A 210 2.36 -6.31 2.35
N SER A 211 2.03 -5.53 3.38
CA SER A 211 2.36 -5.83 4.77
C SER A 211 1.59 -7.07 5.24
N LEU A 212 2.18 -8.24 5.06
CA LEU A 212 1.69 -9.51 5.59
C LEU A 212 2.65 -9.96 6.69
N ASN A 213 2.28 -9.76 7.97
CA ASN A 213 3.09 -10.16 9.12
C ASN A 213 2.99 -11.68 9.39
N LEU A 214 3.38 -12.48 8.39
CA LEU A 214 3.43 -13.95 8.42
C LEU A 214 4.60 -14.40 9.30
N ALA A 215 4.48 -14.23 10.61
CA ALA A 215 5.55 -14.57 11.55
C ALA A 215 5.91 -16.06 11.48
N SER A 216 7.07 -16.45 10.93
CA SER A 216 7.72 -17.78 11.00
C SER A 216 6.92 -19.07 10.67
N THR A 217 5.60 -19.03 10.50
CA THR A 217 4.72 -20.21 10.61
C THR A 217 4.39 -20.90 9.29
N GLY A 218 5.03 -20.53 8.17
CA GLY A 218 4.67 -21.06 6.85
C GLY A 218 3.41 -20.39 6.31
N LEU A 219 3.27 -20.27 4.99
CA LEU A 219 2.01 -20.00 4.31
C LEU A 219 1.32 -21.34 3.98
N SER A 220 0.05 -21.44 4.30
CA SER A 220 -0.78 -22.62 3.99
C SER A 220 -1.80 -22.37 2.89
N ASP A 221 -2.30 -21.14 2.78
CA ASP A 221 -3.25 -20.76 1.74
C ASP A 221 -3.16 -19.27 1.41
N LEU A 222 -3.49 -18.92 0.17
CA LEU A 222 -3.57 -17.55 -0.33
C LEU A 222 -4.77 -17.42 -1.25
N GLN A 223 -5.69 -16.53 -0.90
CA GLN A 223 -6.93 -16.30 -1.61
C GLN A 223 -7.25 -14.80 -1.68
N VAL A 224 -8.22 -14.46 -2.52
CA VAL A 224 -8.77 -13.10 -2.60
C VAL A 224 -10.17 -13.13 -1.99
N GLY A 225 -10.39 -12.27 -0.99
CA GLY A 225 -11.67 -12.07 -0.32
C GLY A 225 -12.70 -11.46 -1.27
N LEU A 226 -13.97 -11.57 -0.89
CA LEU A 226 -15.09 -10.98 -1.65
C LEU A 226 -15.00 -9.45 -1.73
N ASP A 227 -14.24 -8.83 -0.83
CA ASP A 227 -13.93 -7.40 -0.77
C ASP A 227 -12.65 -7.03 -1.56
N GLY A 228 -12.09 -7.98 -2.31
CA GLY A 228 -10.86 -7.79 -3.10
C GLY A 228 -9.57 -7.84 -2.28
N ARG A 229 -9.63 -8.02 -0.95
CA ARG A 229 -8.43 -8.12 -0.12
C ARG A 229 -7.74 -9.45 -0.33
N ILE A 230 -6.42 -9.45 -0.22
CA ILE A 230 -5.65 -10.68 -0.21
C ILE A 230 -5.69 -11.26 1.20
N ILE A 231 -6.10 -12.51 1.32
CA ILE A 231 -6.18 -13.23 2.58
C ILE A 231 -5.10 -14.31 2.54
N ALA A 232 -4.13 -14.19 3.42
CA ALA A 232 -3.07 -15.18 3.63
C ALA A 232 -3.35 -15.95 4.92
N THR A 233 -3.34 -17.28 4.84
CA THR A 233 -3.51 -18.16 6.01
C THR A 233 -2.18 -18.84 6.33
N GLY A 234 -1.63 -18.58 7.50
CA GLY A 234 -0.41 -19.23 7.98
C GLY A 234 -0.65 -20.69 8.39
N SER A 235 0.38 -21.54 8.36
CA SER A 235 0.23 -22.97 8.68
C SER A 235 -0.09 -23.28 10.15
N ASN A 236 -0.04 -22.26 11.02
CA ASN A 236 -0.57 -22.30 12.38
C ASN A 236 -2.08 -21.95 12.47
N GLY A 237 -2.73 -21.65 11.36
CA GLY A 237 -4.11 -21.20 11.27
C GLY A 237 -4.33 -19.70 11.44
N ALA A 238 -3.27 -18.88 11.59
CA ALA A 238 -3.41 -17.42 11.65
C ALA A 238 -3.85 -16.87 10.29
N VAL A 239 -4.75 -15.90 10.28
CA VAL A 239 -5.26 -15.26 9.07
C VAL A 239 -4.78 -13.81 9.02
N TYR A 240 -4.24 -13.42 7.88
CA TYR A 240 -3.73 -12.08 7.60
C TYR A 240 -4.45 -11.54 6.38
N THR A 241 -4.85 -10.27 6.42
CA THR A 241 -5.52 -9.60 5.30
C THR A 241 -4.67 -8.43 4.84
N SER A 242 -4.51 -8.24 3.53
CA SER A 242 -3.94 -7.01 2.99
C SER A 242 -4.79 -5.82 3.44
N GLU A 243 -4.15 -4.68 3.71
CA GLU A 243 -4.85 -3.43 3.97
C GLU A 243 -5.70 -3.02 2.75
N VAL A 244 -6.78 -2.28 3.00
CA VAL A 244 -7.61 -1.70 1.93
C VAL A 244 -6.74 -0.69 1.18
N PRO A 245 -6.80 -0.61 -0.16
CA PRO A 245 -6.42 0.60 -0.85
C PRO A 245 -7.45 1.67 -0.46
N GLU A 246 -7.23 2.37 0.64
CA GLU A 246 -8.11 3.48 1.01
C GLU A 246 -7.98 4.56 -0.05
N PHE A 247 -9.11 4.98 -0.62
CA PHE A 247 -9.18 6.18 -1.44
C PHE A 247 -8.96 7.38 -0.52
N ARG A 248 -7.73 7.90 -0.50
CA ARG A 248 -7.46 9.19 0.12
C ARG A 248 -7.87 10.28 -0.87
N SER A 249 -9.11 10.73 -0.74
CA SER A 249 -9.51 12.06 -1.23
C SER A 249 -9.64 12.99 -0.02
N PRO A 250 -9.67 14.31 -0.25
CA PRO A 250 -9.20 15.31 0.69
C PRO A 250 -10.05 15.33 1.94
N GLU A 251 -9.38 15.25 3.09
CA GLU A 251 -9.86 15.69 4.39
C GLU A 251 -11.39 15.53 4.58
N SER A 252 -11.81 14.32 4.94
CA SER A 252 -13.20 13.95 5.21
C SER A 252 -13.90 14.78 6.31
N ASP A 253 -13.18 15.69 6.97
CA ASP A 253 -13.69 16.62 7.97
C ASP A 253 -14.15 17.99 7.40
N GLY A 254 -14.13 18.14 6.07
CA GLY A 254 -14.63 19.34 5.38
C GLY A 254 -13.57 20.44 5.24
N LEU A 255 -13.54 21.06 4.07
CA LEU A 255 -12.63 22.16 3.74
C LEU A 255 -13.33 23.49 3.90
N GLN A 256 -12.55 24.56 4.10
CA GLN A 256 -13.09 25.91 4.21
C GLN A 256 -12.31 26.88 3.32
N VAL A 257 -13.03 27.85 2.77
CA VAL A 257 -12.49 28.88 1.88
C VAL A 257 -13.26 30.17 2.09
N GLU A 258 -12.57 31.31 2.14
CA GLU A 258 -13.26 32.62 2.14
C GLU A 258 -13.74 32.98 0.73
N GLU A 259 -14.80 33.78 0.65
CA GLU A 259 -15.30 34.34 -0.61
C GLU A 259 -14.20 35.10 -1.38
N GLY A 260 -14.22 34.99 -2.71
CA GLY A 260 -13.22 35.60 -3.59
C GLY A 260 -11.88 34.86 -3.70
N PHE A 261 -11.70 33.74 -2.99
CA PHE A 261 -10.51 32.90 -3.07
C PHE A 261 -10.74 31.62 -3.87
N SER A 262 -9.63 31.00 -4.28
CA SER A 262 -9.64 29.66 -4.87
C SER A 262 -9.12 28.62 -3.89
N LEU A 263 -9.78 27.46 -3.90
CA LEU A 263 -9.41 26.29 -3.12
C LEU A 263 -8.76 25.26 -4.05
N ASN A 264 -7.57 24.79 -3.68
CA ASN A 264 -6.90 23.69 -4.38
C ASN A 264 -7.10 22.40 -3.60
N VAL A 265 -7.78 21.47 -4.23
CA VAL A 265 -8.15 20.18 -3.67
C VAL A 265 -7.28 19.10 -4.30
N THR A 266 -6.41 18.48 -3.51
CA THR A 266 -5.52 17.42 -3.98
C THR A 266 -6.24 16.07 -3.98
N VAL A 267 -6.14 15.34 -5.08
CA VAL A 267 -6.67 13.99 -5.28
C VAL A 267 -5.51 13.04 -5.54
N GLU A 268 -5.42 12.00 -4.73
CA GLU A 268 -4.45 10.93 -4.87
C GLU A 268 -5.12 9.69 -5.46
N ARG A 269 -4.41 9.00 -6.35
CA ARG A 269 -4.82 7.66 -6.79
C ARG A 269 -4.32 6.64 -5.77
N PRO A 270 -5.00 5.49 -5.60
CA PRO A 270 -4.43 4.41 -4.82
C PRO A 270 -3.22 3.80 -5.56
N SER A 271 -2.25 3.28 -4.81
CA SER A 271 -0.93 2.84 -5.29
C SER A 271 -0.94 1.47 -6.02
N PHE A 272 -1.97 1.20 -6.82
CA PHE A 272 -2.02 0.01 -7.69
C PHE A 272 -1.69 0.38 -9.15
N PRO A 273 -1.05 -0.52 -9.92
CA PRO A 273 -0.85 -0.33 -11.36
C PRO A 273 -2.18 -0.31 -12.13
N GLY A 274 -2.18 0.29 -13.31
CA GLY A 274 -3.31 0.38 -14.22
C GLY A 274 -3.68 1.83 -14.50
N ALA A 275 -4.19 2.15 -15.69
CA ALA A 275 -4.70 3.49 -15.93
C ALA A 275 -5.98 3.70 -15.09
N ILE A 276 -6.08 4.83 -14.39
CA ILE A 276 -7.24 5.18 -13.56
C ILE A 276 -7.79 6.51 -14.04
N SER A 277 -9.13 6.62 -14.04
CA SER A 277 -9.81 7.89 -14.21
C SER A 277 -10.70 8.20 -13.01
N ALA A 278 -10.91 9.49 -12.73
CA ALA A 278 -11.90 9.95 -11.76
C ALA A 278 -12.70 11.09 -12.36
N TYR A 279 -14.02 11.00 -12.31
CA TYR A 279 -14.91 12.11 -12.65
C TYR A 279 -15.17 12.93 -11.40
N TYR A 280 -14.98 14.24 -11.46
CA TYR A 280 -15.31 15.14 -10.35
C TYR A 280 -16.38 16.14 -10.75
N ARG A 281 -17.15 16.60 -9.76
CA ARG A 281 -18.12 17.68 -9.92
C ARG A 281 -18.37 18.41 -8.59
N THR A 282 -18.70 19.69 -8.67
CA THR A 282 -19.29 20.42 -7.55
C THR A 282 -20.81 20.24 -7.53
N GLU A 283 -21.38 20.03 -6.36
CA GLU A 283 -22.82 19.95 -6.13
C GLU A 283 -23.27 21.07 -5.19
N ASP A 284 -24.39 21.70 -5.53
CA ASP A 284 -24.99 22.75 -4.72
C ASP A 284 -25.40 22.19 -3.35
N GLY A 285 -25.09 22.95 -2.30
CA GLY A 285 -25.64 22.73 -0.97
C GLY A 285 -26.47 23.94 -0.57
N ASP A 286 -26.20 24.48 0.61
CA ASP A 286 -26.71 25.79 0.97
C ASP A 286 -26.03 26.89 0.15
N ALA A 287 -24.82 26.71 -0.37
CA ALA A 287 -24.16 27.56 -1.37
C ALA A 287 -24.48 27.06 -2.79
N LEU A 288 -24.64 27.98 -3.76
CA LEU A 288 -25.04 27.67 -5.14
C LEU A 288 -23.96 28.10 -6.16
N GLY A 289 -23.65 27.24 -7.14
CA GLY A 289 -22.52 27.35 -8.07
C GLY A 289 -22.58 28.43 -9.15
N ALA A 290 -23.43 29.43 -8.99
CA ALA A 290 -23.45 30.64 -9.81
C ALA A 290 -23.50 31.94 -8.98
N THR A 291 -23.73 31.81 -7.67
CA THR A 291 -23.82 32.94 -6.75
C THR A 291 -22.66 32.94 -5.76
N ASP A 292 -22.27 31.77 -5.27
CA ASP A 292 -21.33 31.62 -4.17
C ASP A 292 -20.00 30.99 -4.62
N PHE A 293 -20.02 30.14 -5.64
CA PHE A 293 -18.84 29.56 -6.26
C PHE A 293 -19.02 29.38 -7.76
N VAL A 294 -17.95 29.07 -8.50
CA VAL A 294 -18.02 28.70 -9.91
C VAL A 294 -18.19 27.18 -10.00
N ALA A 295 -19.36 26.71 -10.45
CA ALA A 295 -19.60 25.28 -10.65
C ALA A 295 -18.61 24.68 -11.67
N ILE A 296 -18.01 23.54 -11.32
CA ILE A 296 -17.06 22.82 -12.17
C ILE A 296 -17.35 21.32 -12.20
N ASP A 297 -17.00 20.70 -13.31
CA ASP A 297 -16.91 19.25 -13.46
C ASP A 297 -15.80 18.87 -14.46
N GLY A 298 -15.30 17.64 -14.37
CA GLY A 298 -14.23 17.19 -15.24
C GLY A 298 -13.71 15.79 -14.94
N ASN A 299 -12.66 15.38 -15.65
CA ASN A 299 -12.01 14.09 -15.44
C ASN A 299 -10.54 14.30 -15.05
N LEU A 300 -10.10 13.55 -14.05
CA LEU A 300 -8.69 13.31 -13.74
C LEU A 300 -8.29 11.98 -14.37
N GLU A 301 -7.12 11.94 -15.01
CA GLU A 301 -6.60 10.74 -15.66
C GLU A 301 -5.16 10.48 -15.23
N TRP A 302 -4.91 9.30 -14.67
CA TRP A 302 -3.57 8.78 -14.39
C TRP A 302 -3.25 7.66 -15.38
N ALA A 303 -2.10 7.78 -16.05
CA ALA A 303 -1.54 6.65 -16.79
C ALA A 303 -1.13 5.52 -15.83
N ASP A 304 -0.93 4.31 -16.35
CA ASP A 304 -0.57 3.09 -15.60
C ASP A 304 0.50 3.31 -14.51
N THR A 305 1.53 4.10 -14.82
CA THR A 305 2.66 4.38 -13.93
C THR A 305 2.70 5.79 -13.36
N ASP A 306 1.67 6.61 -13.62
CA ASP A 306 1.54 7.95 -13.05
C ASP A 306 0.92 7.83 -11.65
N PHE A 307 1.75 8.00 -10.62
CA PHE A 307 1.36 8.03 -9.20
C PHE A 307 1.41 9.44 -8.61
N ALA A 308 1.65 10.47 -9.42
CA ALA A 308 1.66 11.83 -8.91
C ALA A 308 0.24 12.28 -8.51
N PRO A 309 0.08 13.01 -7.39
CA PRO A 309 -1.19 13.61 -7.03
C PRO A 309 -1.65 14.60 -8.10
N LYS A 310 -2.96 14.75 -8.26
CA LYS A 310 -3.57 15.76 -9.14
C LYS A 310 -4.38 16.75 -8.32
N THR A 311 -4.61 17.94 -8.85
CA THR A 311 -5.28 19.02 -8.12
C THR A 311 -6.52 19.49 -8.89
N ILE A 312 -7.62 19.66 -8.17
CA ILE A 312 -8.85 20.32 -8.62
C ILE A 312 -8.86 21.72 -8.01
N THR A 313 -9.11 22.75 -8.81
CA THR A 313 -9.21 24.13 -8.31
C THR A 313 -10.66 24.59 -8.38
N VAL A 314 -11.24 24.98 -7.25
CA VAL A 314 -12.58 25.58 -7.17
C VAL A 314 -12.44 27.06 -6.84
N GLU A 315 -13.13 27.94 -7.59
CA GLU A 315 -13.15 29.38 -7.33
C GLU A 315 -14.44 29.77 -6.60
N THR A 316 -14.32 30.57 -5.53
CA THR A 316 -15.47 31.17 -4.84
C THR A 316 -15.73 32.58 -5.36
N ILE A 317 -16.99 33.03 -5.24
CA ILE A 317 -17.42 34.33 -5.75
C ILE A 317 -17.51 35.31 -4.58
N ASP A 318 -16.72 36.38 -4.67
CA ASP A 318 -16.74 37.49 -3.73
C ASP A 318 -18.01 38.35 -3.89
N ASN A 319 -18.58 38.81 -2.78
CA ASN A 319 -19.61 39.83 -2.80
C ASN A 319 -19.39 40.91 -1.73
N ALA A 320 -20.44 41.60 -1.30
CA ALA A 320 -20.31 42.73 -0.37
C ALA A 320 -21.44 42.71 0.67
N THR A 321 -22.07 41.55 0.84
CA THR A 321 -23.23 41.34 1.69
C THR A 321 -22.93 40.36 2.80
N ILE A 322 -22.96 40.87 4.03
CA ILE A 322 -22.84 40.04 5.22
C ILE A 322 -23.88 38.92 5.21
N GLN A 323 -23.39 37.69 5.20
CA GLN A 323 -24.20 36.48 5.24
C GLN A 323 -23.61 35.45 6.22
N ASN A 324 -24.38 34.41 6.53
CA ASN A 324 -23.82 33.27 7.25
C ASN A 324 -22.97 32.45 6.28
N SER A 325 -22.01 31.70 6.80
CA SER A 325 -21.28 30.69 6.02
C SER A 325 -22.26 29.71 5.35
N ARG A 326 -21.94 29.30 4.12
CA ARG A 326 -22.75 28.39 3.30
C ARG A 326 -21.87 27.27 2.78
N SER A 327 -22.44 26.11 2.50
CA SER A 327 -21.66 24.94 2.08
C SER A 327 -22.10 24.37 0.73
N PHE A 328 -21.15 23.81 0.00
CA PHE A 328 -21.37 22.99 -1.19
C PHE A 328 -20.52 21.72 -1.09
N VAL A 329 -20.67 20.79 -2.03
CA VAL A 329 -19.94 19.51 -2.01
C VAL A 329 -19.05 19.41 -3.24
N LEU A 330 -17.83 18.92 -3.08
CA LEU A 330 -17.03 18.38 -4.18
C LEU A 330 -17.12 16.85 -4.16
N ALA A 331 -17.76 16.28 -5.17
CA ALA A 331 -17.86 14.84 -5.36
C ALA A 331 -16.78 14.37 -6.35
N VAL A 332 -16.08 13.28 -5.99
CA VAL A 332 -15.08 12.62 -6.84
C VAL A 332 -15.44 11.14 -6.96
N ASP A 333 -15.78 10.72 -8.17
CA ASP A 333 -16.13 9.35 -8.53
C ASP A 333 -14.99 8.68 -9.31
N PHE A 334 -14.32 7.72 -8.69
CA PHE A 334 -13.30 6.93 -9.39
C PHE A 334 -13.97 5.91 -10.32
N LYS A 335 -13.50 5.88 -11.58
CA LYS A 335 -13.87 4.89 -12.57
C LYS A 335 -12.64 4.10 -12.98
N SER A 336 -12.55 2.87 -12.47
CA SER A 336 -11.76 1.80 -13.09
C SER A 336 -12.68 0.66 -13.53
N THR A 337 -12.20 -0.21 -14.41
CA THR A 337 -12.94 -1.39 -14.88
C THR A 337 -13.20 -2.44 -13.77
N GLU A 338 -12.56 -2.31 -12.60
CA GLU A 338 -12.54 -3.36 -11.58
C GLU A 338 -12.77 -2.86 -10.13
N LEU A 339 -12.74 -1.54 -9.87
CA LEU A 339 -13.07 -0.94 -8.57
C LEU A 339 -13.84 0.37 -8.78
N GLY A 340 -14.88 0.57 -7.98
CA GLY A 340 -15.65 1.80 -7.89
C GLY A 340 -15.64 2.37 -6.47
N GLY A 341 -15.62 3.69 -6.36
CA GLY A 341 -15.68 4.43 -5.09
C GLY A 341 -16.03 5.88 -5.36
N SER A 342 -16.82 6.48 -4.47
CA SER A 342 -17.19 7.89 -4.51
C SER A 342 -16.81 8.51 -3.18
N THR A 343 -16.20 9.69 -3.22
CA THR A 343 -15.97 10.50 -2.04
C THR A 343 -16.58 11.88 -2.21
N GLU A 344 -17.24 12.35 -1.17
CA GLU A 344 -17.85 13.67 -1.08
C GLU A 344 -17.08 14.48 -0.02
N THR A 345 -16.50 15.60 -0.43
CA THR A 345 -15.85 16.55 0.48
C THR A 345 -16.74 17.77 0.63
N PRO A 346 -17.34 18.02 1.80
CA PRO A 346 -18.06 19.27 2.04
C PRO A 346 -17.08 20.44 2.08
N ILE A 347 -17.45 21.56 1.46
CA ILE A 347 -16.67 22.80 1.43
C ILE A 347 -17.55 23.91 1.99
N GLU A 348 -17.09 24.59 3.02
CA GLU A 348 -17.75 25.76 3.61
C GLU A 348 -17.12 27.05 3.08
N ILE A 349 -17.97 27.92 2.53
CA ILE A 349 -17.63 29.27 2.09
C ILE A 349 -17.87 30.21 3.26
N LEU A 350 -16.83 30.95 3.63
CA LEU A 350 -16.85 31.88 4.76
C LEU A 350 -17.00 33.32 4.27
N ASP A 351 -17.95 34.02 4.87
CA ASP A 351 -18.22 35.44 4.64
C ASP A 351 -17.13 36.31 5.28
N ASP A 352 -16.50 37.20 4.50
CA ASP A 352 -15.46 38.12 4.95
C ASP A 352 -15.96 39.57 5.14
N ASP A 353 -17.23 39.83 4.82
CA ASP A 353 -17.88 41.15 4.93
C ASP A 353 -18.27 41.54 6.37
N GLY A 354 -18.26 40.57 7.30
CA GLY A 354 -18.72 40.67 8.69
C GLY A 354 -17.82 41.48 9.65
N GLY A 355 -17.53 42.75 9.35
CA GLY A 355 -16.84 43.64 10.28
C GLY A 355 -17.63 43.86 11.59
N SER A 356 -17.04 43.57 12.75
CA SER A 356 -17.71 43.65 14.06
C SER A 356 -18.03 45.08 14.55
N GLY A 357 -17.62 46.10 13.79
CA GLY A 357 -17.65 47.51 14.20
C GLY A 357 -16.66 47.85 15.33
N SER A 358 -15.90 46.87 15.82
CA SER A 358 -14.86 47.01 16.84
C SER A 358 -13.49 46.55 16.29
N PRO A 359 -12.38 47.21 16.67
CA PRO A 359 -11.05 46.78 16.27
C PRO A 359 -10.75 45.34 16.71
N GLY A 360 -10.23 44.53 15.79
CA GLY A 360 -9.99 43.11 16.03
C GLY A 360 -9.17 42.46 14.91
N ILE A 361 -8.47 41.37 15.23
CA ILE A 361 -7.89 40.49 14.21
C ILE A 361 -8.98 39.46 13.88
N HIS A 362 -9.40 39.42 12.63
CA HIS A 362 -10.29 38.39 12.13
C HIS A 362 -9.45 37.22 11.61
N ILE A 363 -9.92 36.01 11.90
CA ILE A 363 -9.38 34.78 11.32
C ILE A 363 -10.52 34.17 10.55
N GLY A 364 -10.39 34.19 9.23
CA GLY A 364 -11.23 33.38 8.36
C GLY A 364 -10.73 31.96 8.36
N GLY A 365 -11.68 31.04 8.31
CA GLY A 365 -11.50 29.62 8.56
C GLY A 365 -12.17 29.20 9.87
N GLY A 366 -11.88 27.98 10.26
CA GLY A 366 -12.53 27.29 11.35
C GLY A 366 -11.80 27.57 12.66
N PRO A 367 -12.33 27.11 13.80
CA PRO A 367 -11.60 27.19 15.06
C PRO A 367 -10.31 26.32 15.04
N ILE A 368 -10.23 25.36 14.11
CA ILE A 368 -9.16 24.37 13.99
C ILE A 368 -8.79 24.23 12.50
N PHE A 369 -7.50 24.19 12.20
CA PHE A 369 -6.96 23.91 10.87
C PHE A 369 -6.13 22.62 10.90
N TYR A 370 -6.18 21.82 9.83
CA TYR A 370 -5.51 20.53 9.78
C TYR A 370 -4.35 20.53 8.77
N THR A 371 -3.20 20.01 9.16
CA THR A 371 -2.10 19.63 8.27
C THR A 371 -1.82 18.15 8.43
N SER A 372 -0.91 17.57 7.64
CA SER A 372 -0.49 16.18 7.79
C SER A 372 1.00 16.05 7.57
N GLU A 373 1.60 15.08 8.27
CA GLU A 373 2.99 14.66 8.14
C GLU A 373 3.31 14.13 6.74
N ALA A 374 2.32 13.54 6.05
CA ALA A 374 2.35 13.26 4.61
C ALA A 374 2.53 14.50 3.70
N GLY A 375 2.56 15.71 4.26
CA GLY A 375 2.89 16.97 3.58
C GLY A 375 1.70 17.88 3.26
N ALA A 376 0.50 17.57 3.79
CA ALA A 376 -0.69 18.40 3.60
C ALA A 376 -0.53 19.80 4.20
N SER A 377 -1.25 20.78 3.64
CA SER A 377 -1.16 22.20 4.03
C SER A 377 -2.53 22.80 4.29
N ALA A 378 -2.61 23.73 5.25
CA ALA A 378 -3.80 24.53 5.55
C ALA A 378 -3.56 26.01 5.27
N ASP A 379 -4.60 26.71 4.81
CA ASP A 379 -4.58 28.16 4.62
C ASP A 379 -5.37 28.85 5.73
N VAL A 380 -4.70 29.70 6.51
CA VAL A 380 -5.32 30.57 7.51
C VAL A 380 -5.51 31.94 6.89
N PHE A 381 -6.76 32.40 6.81
CA PHE A 381 -7.10 33.71 6.28
C PHE A 381 -7.09 34.74 7.41
N VAL A 382 -6.36 35.84 7.22
CA VAL A 382 -6.22 36.87 8.26
C VAL A 382 -6.61 38.21 7.69
N SER A 383 -7.52 38.90 8.36
CA SER A 383 -7.92 40.27 8.07
C SER A 383 -8.12 41.07 9.36
N LEU A 384 -8.45 42.36 9.26
CA LEU A 384 -8.81 43.21 10.39
C LEU A 384 -10.31 43.48 10.41
N GLN A 385 -10.89 43.66 11.60
CA GLN A 385 -12.34 43.88 11.73
C GLN A 385 -12.81 45.32 11.47
N THR A 386 -11.89 46.29 11.50
CA THR A 386 -12.17 47.71 11.16
C THR A 386 -10.97 48.38 10.48
N GLN A 387 -11.20 49.40 9.66
CA GLN A 387 -10.10 50.19 9.07
C GLN A 387 -9.15 50.77 10.14
N PRO A 388 -7.85 50.45 10.10
CA PRO A 388 -6.87 51.02 11.03
C PRO A 388 -6.45 52.43 10.58
N ILE A 389 -6.03 53.28 11.52
CA ILE A 389 -5.51 54.63 11.20
C ILE A 389 -3.99 54.63 10.93
N LYS A 390 -3.30 53.54 11.22
CA LYS A 390 -1.86 53.30 10.98
C LYS A 390 -1.64 51.85 10.55
N ILE A 391 -0.51 51.59 9.89
CA ILE A 391 -0.12 50.23 9.51
C ILE A 391 -0.13 49.31 10.73
N VAL A 392 -0.73 48.14 10.57
CA VAL A 392 -0.77 47.05 11.55
C VAL A 392 0.12 45.92 11.04
N THR A 393 1.14 45.55 11.81
CA THR A 393 1.95 44.36 11.53
C THR A 393 1.52 43.24 12.46
N ILE A 394 1.00 42.17 11.89
CA ILE A 394 0.68 40.94 12.63
C ILE A 394 1.92 40.06 12.62
N ASN A 395 2.48 39.79 13.79
CA ASN A 395 3.54 38.80 13.94
C ASN A 395 2.93 37.44 14.26
N VAL A 396 3.36 36.43 13.53
CA VAL A 396 2.96 35.03 13.68
C VAL A 396 4.00 34.32 14.54
N THR A 397 3.56 33.68 15.62
CA THR A 397 4.40 32.98 16.61
C THR A 397 3.66 31.75 17.19
N GLY A 398 4.26 31.03 18.14
CA GLY A 398 3.55 30.02 18.95
C GLY A 398 3.45 28.60 18.38
N TRP A 399 3.57 28.41 17.07
CA TRP A 399 3.44 27.09 16.45
C TRP A 399 4.63 26.16 16.79
N ASN A 400 4.39 24.85 16.77
CA ASN A 400 5.45 23.87 16.89
C ASN A 400 6.18 23.73 15.56
N LYS A 401 7.49 24.05 15.55
CA LYS A 401 8.33 24.01 14.34
C LYS A 401 8.76 22.61 13.95
N ALA A 402 8.55 21.62 14.80
CA ALA A 402 8.68 20.21 14.44
C ALA A 402 7.52 19.79 13.54
N GLU A 403 6.30 20.16 13.89
CA GLU A 403 5.05 19.77 13.19
C GLU A 403 4.76 20.55 11.92
N ALA A 404 5.15 21.83 11.88
CA ALA A 404 4.68 22.71 10.82
C ALA A 404 5.65 23.84 10.48
N ARG A 405 5.64 24.21 9.20
CA ARG A 405 6.23 25.46 8.69
C ARG A 405 5.14 26.44 8.26
N VAL A 406 5.39 27.72 8.48
CA VAL A 406 4.54 28.82 8.02
C VAL A 406 5.16 29.51 6.81
N SER A 407 4.34 29.96 5.86
CA SER A 407 4.80 30.68 4.66
C SER A 407 5.45 32.04 4.97
N THR A 408 4.98 32.71 6.04
CA THR A 408 5.53 33.98 6.53
C THR A 408 5.37 34.09 8.04
N THR A 409 6.21 34.91 8.66
CA THR A 409 6.09 35.25 10.10
C THR A 409 5.47 36.62 10.32
N LYS A 410 5.13 37.35 9.24
CA LYS A 410 4.59 38.70 9.29
C LYS A 410 3.54 38.91 8.19
N LEU A 411 2.41 39.49 8.60
CA LEU A 411 1.39 40.04 7.70
C LEU A 411 1.27 41.54 7.94
N ILE A 412 1.08 42.32 6.88
CA ILE A 412 1.11 43.79 6.96
C ILE A 412 -0.19 44.35 6.39
N PHE A 413 -0.98 44.98 7.25
CA PHE A 413 -2.23 45.63 6.88
C PHE A 413 -2.05 47.15 6.92
N THR A 414 -2.47 47.80 5.85
CA THR A 414 -2.59 49.25 5.68
C THR A 414 -4.07 49.65 5.84
N PRO A 415 -4.37 50.95 5.95
CA PRO A 415 -5.75 51.41 5.90
C PRO A 415 -6.49 51.06 4.61
N ASP A 416 -5.80 50.66 3.54
CA ASP A 416 -6.41 50.40 2.23
C ASP A 416 -6.68 48.91 1.98
N ASN A 417 -5.99 47.99 2.68
CA ASN A 417 -6.13 46.54 2.52
C ASN A 417 -6.52 45.82 3.82
N TRP A 418 -7.02 46.54 4.81
CA TRP A 418 -7.32 46.01 6.14
C TRP A 418 -8.36 44.90 6.15
N ASN A 419 -9.34 45.00 5.25
CA ASN A 419 -10.42 44.04 5.03
C ASN A 419 -10.09 43.04 3.91
N GLN A 420 -8.92 43.12 3.29
CA GLN A 420 -8.49 42.12 2.33
C GLN A 420 -7.74 41.03 3.06
N SER A 421 -8.29 39.82 3.06
CA SER A 421 -7.65 38.68 3.70
C SER A 421 -6.29 38.37 3.10
N GLN A 422 -5.30 38.21 3.99
CA GLN A 422 -3.96 37.76 3.64
C GLN A 422 -3.80 36.32 4.07
N ILE A 423 -3.33 35.48 3.15
CA ILE A 423 -3.18 34.04 3.35
C ILE A 423 -1.89 33.74 4.10
N LEU A 424 -2.03 33.05 5.24
CA LEU A 424 -0.95 32.40 5.96
C LEU A 424 -1.04 30.89 5.75
N ARG A 425 -0.18 30.35 4.90
CA ARG A 425 -0.11 28.90 4.63
C ARG A 425 0.71 28.18 5.68
N LEU A 426 0.12 27.17 6.30
CA LEU A 426 0.76 26.18 7.15
C LEU A 426 1.02 24.92 6.31
N THR A 427 2.21 24.36 6.39
CA THR A 427 2.50 23.05 5.81
C THR A 427 2.98 22.12 6.90
N GLY A 428 2.36 20.93 6.98
CA GLY A 428 2.82 19.85 7.83
C GLY A 428 4.26 19.47 7.52
N LEU A 429 4.98 19.11 8.56
CA LEU A 429 6.33 18.59 8.49
C LEU A 429 6.27 17.16 9.00
N ASP A 430 6.62 16.26 8.10
CA ASP A 430 6.89 14.85 8.36
C ASP A 430 7.94 14.71 9.47
N ASP A 431 7.63 13.93 10.48
CA ASP A 431 8.61 13.27 11.32
C ASP A 431 8.40 11.74 11.34
N TRP A 432 9.36 11.00 11.87
CA TRP A 432 9.36 9.51 11.76
C TRP A 432 8.90 8.82 13.04
N VAL A 433 8.13 9.52 13.88
CA VAL A 433 7.65 9.03 15.15
C VAL A 433 6.13 8.92 15.08
N ASP A 434 5.58 7.70 15.27
CA ASP A 434 4.16 7.57 15.65
C ASP A 434 3.98 8.24 16.99
N ASP A 435 3.48 9.46 16.92
CA ASP A 435 3.35 10.35 18.04
C ASP A 435 1.90 10.83 18.19
N GLY A 436 1.08 10.54 17.16
CA GLY A 436 -0.34 10.77 17.05
C GLY A 436 -0.67 12.23 16.87
N ASP A 437 -1.82 12.54 16.25
CA ASP A 437 -2.26 13.90 15.92
C ASP A 437 -1.82 15.00 16.90
N ARG A 438 -0.93 15.89 16.43
CA ARG A 438 -0.33 16.96 17.23
C ARG A 438 -1.04 18.28 17.06
N ALA A 439 -1.84 18.61 18.07
CA ALA A 439 -2.42 19.94 18.19
C ALA A 439 -1.37 20.97 18.70
N HIS A 440 -1.28 22.12 18.03
CA HIS A 440 -0.51 23.27 18.46
C HIS A 440 -1.27 24.59 18.23
N THR A 441 -0.78 25.68 18.83
CA THR A 441 -1.45 26.98 18.77
C THR A 441 -0.60 28.00 18.02
N LEU A 442 -1.15 28.56 16.96
CA LEU A 442 -0.59 29.71 16.28
C LEU A 442 -1.07 31.00 16.97
N LEU A 443 -0.13 31.87 17.34
CA LEU A 443 -0.40 33.15 17.99
C LEU A 443 -0.09 34.31 17.04
N LEU A 444 -1.12 35.08 16.73
CA LEU A 444 -1.07 36.29 15.92
C LEU A 444 -1.07 37.50 16.85
N THR A 445 -0.03 38.34 16.80
CA THR A 445 0.08 39.54 17.65
C THR A 445 0.24 40.79 16.82
N ALA A 446 -0.64 41.77 17.03
CA ALA A 446 -0.63 43.03 16.33
C ALA A 446 0.33 44.04 16.98
N VAL A 447 1.22 44.61 16.17
CA VAL A 447 2.07 45.74 16.53
C VAL A 447 1.70 46.93 15.64
N SER A 448 1.28 48.03 16.25
CA SER A 448 0.87 49.23 15.52
C SER A 448 1.08 50.51 16.33
N LYS A 449 1.13 51.65 15.64
CA LYS A 449 0.96 52.97 16.26
C LYS A 449 -0.51 53.36 16.43
N ASP A 450 -1.42 52.60 15.84
CA ASP A 450 -2.83 52.67 16.14
C ASP A 450 -3.10 52.00 17.49
N ALA A 451 -3.55 52.77 18.48
CA ALA A 451 -3.80 52.29 19.83
C ALA A 451 -4.92 51.24 19.87
N ASN A 452 -5.83 51.24 18.90
CA ASN A 452 -6.92 50.30 18.80
C ASN A 452 -6.45 48.90 18.40
N TYR A 453 -5.34 48.81 17.66
CA TYR A 453 -4.78 47.55 17.18
C TYR A 453 -3.54 47.11 17.93
N ASN A 454 -2.80 48.03 18.54
CA ASN A 454 -1.55 47.71 19.19
C ASN A 454 -1.76 46.74 20.37
N LYS A 455 -1.00 45.64 20.38
CA LYS A 455 -1.05 44.55 21.37
C LYS A 455 -2.33 43.71 21.35
N LEU A 456 -3.17 43.83 20.32
CA LEU A 456 -4.20 42.82 20.10
C LEU A 456 -3.54 41.48 19.76
N SER A 457 -4.19 40.39 20.15
CA SER A 457 -3.73 39.05 19.85
C SER A 457 -4.89 38.12 19.58
N GLN A 458 -4.67 37.17 18.68
CA GLN A 458 -5.61 36.12 18.35
C GLN A 458 -4.87 34.79 18.28
N SER A 459 -5.53 33.72 18.72
CA SER A 459 -4.99 32.36 18.66
C SER A 459 -5.78 31.51 17.69
N VAL A 460 -5.07 30.66 16.97
CA VAL A 460 -5.62 29.67 16.05
C VAL A 460 -5.12 28.30 16.47
N THR A 461 -6.01 27.31 16.55
CA THR A 461 -5.63 25.92 16.80
C THR A 461 -5.32 25.24 15.49
N THR A 462 -4.23 24.49 15.45
CA THR A 462 -3.83 23.73 14.26
C THR A 462 -3.49 22.32 14.71
N VAL A 463 -3.80 21.31 13.89
CA VAL A 463 -3.52 19.90 14.19
C VAL A 463 -2.74 19.32 13.02
N ASN A 464 -1.53 18.83 13.28
CA ASN A 464 -0.78 18.04 12.33
C ASN A 464 -1.17 16.56 12.52
N ARG A 465 -1.68 15.93 11.47
CA ARG A 465 -2.13 14.53 11.51
C ARG A 465 -0.98 13.59 11.20
N ASP A 466 -0.80 12.64 12.10
CA ASP A 466 0.20 11.58 12.07
C ASP A 466 -0.13 10.62 10.92
N ASP A 467 0.85 10.31 10.07
CA ASP A 467 0.71 9.29 9.02
C ASP A 467 1.52 8.02 9.29
N GLU A 468 2.19 7.99 10.43
CA GLU A 468 2.89 6.87 11.01
C GLU A 468 1.90 5.83 11.55
N VAL A 469 2.38 4.59 11.66
CA VAL A 469 1.58 3.47 12.17
C VAL A 469 2.20 3.06 13.50
N PRO A 470 1.41 2.72 14.54
CA PRO A 470 1.96 2.40 15.83
C PRO A 470 3.03 1.33 15.79
N ALA A 471 4.22 1.70 16.27
CA ALA A 471 5.36 0.82 16.30
C ALA A 471 4.99 -0.43 17.11
N ASP A 472 4.77 -1.55 16.43
CA ASP A 472 4.73 -2.89 17.03
C ASP A 472 6.15 -3.37 17.40
N GLY A 473 6.94 -2.46 17.99
CA GLY A 473 8.22 -2.75 18.63
C GLY A 473 9.32 -3.26 17.73
N ARG A 474 9.23 -3.17 16.39
CA ARG A 474 10.33 -3.57 15.50
C ARG A 474 10.40 -2.75 14.21
N GLU A 475 10.89 -1.52 14.27
CA GLU A 475 11.70 -0.99 13.16
C GLU A 475 12.55 0.22 13.58
N ILE A 476 13.76 0.31 13.00
CA ILE A 476 14.61 1.50 13.02
C ILE A 476 14.84 1.85 11.55
N ARG A 477 14.39 3.01 11.10
CA ARG A 477 14.74 3.60 9.79
C ARG A 477 15.54 4.88 10.02
N VAL A 478 16.64 5.07 9.29
CA VAL A 478 17.58 6.18 9.53
C VAL A 478 17.87 6.98 8.28
N GLY A 479 17.89 8.31 8.44
CA GLY A 479 18.28 9.32 7.45
C GLY A 479 19.77 9.37 7.17
N GLN A 480 20.11 10.05 6.07
CA GLN A 480 21.17 9.75 5.11
C GLN A 480 22.65 9.61 5.53
N ASP A 481 23.05 9.52 6.80
CA ASP A 481 24.48 9.37 7.16
C ASP A 481 24.82 8.47 8.37
N LEU A 482 23.85 7.77 8.99
CA LEU A 482 24.15 6.85 10.09
C LEU A 482 24.18 5.39 9.58
N ASN A 483 25.35 4.75 9.60
CA ASN A 483 25.49 3.32 9.30
C ASN A 483 25.59 2.51 10.59
N LEU A 484 24.49 1.86 10.98
CA LEU A 484 24.46 0.86 12.05
C LEU A 484 24.55 -0.54 11.44
N SER A 485 25.54 -1.32 11.86
CA SER A 485 25.70 -2.72 11.45
C SER A 485 25.49 -3.62 12.66
N LEU A 486 24.40 -4.39 12.61
CA LEU A 486 24.08 -5.46 13.54
C LEU A 486 24.43 -6.81 12.90
N ALA A 487 24.94 -7.76 13.67
CA ALA A 487 24.97 -9.17 13.25
C ALA A 487 23.85 -9.96 13.93
N ASN A 488 23.59 -11.14 13.35
CA ASN A 488 22.67 -12.15 13.87
C ASN A 488 22.82 -12.27 15.39
N PHE A 489 21.69 -12.18 16.10
CA PHE A 489 21.51 -12.12 17.56
C PHE A 489 21.44 -10.72 18.22
N GLY A 490 21.45 -9.63 17.46
CA GLY A 490 21.09 -8.30 18.00
C GLY A 490 22.19 -7.62 18.82
N GLU A 491 23.44 -8.07 18.71
CA GLU A 491 24.59 -7.38 19.31
C GLU A 491 25.25 -6.42 18.31
N LEU A 492 25.40 -5.15 18.70
CA LEU A 492 25.92 -4.08 17.85
C LEU A 492 27.45 -4.18 17.71
N ILE A 493 27.94 -4.50 16.49
CA ILE A 493 29.36 -4.79 16.27
C ILE A 493 30.17 -3.52 16.02
N SER A 494 29.61 -2.54 15.30
CA SER A 494 30.28 -1.26 15.08
C SER A 494 29.32 -0.12 14.85
N VAL A 495 29.67 1.06 15.37
CA VAL A 495 28.99 2.32 15.10
C VAL A 495 30.01 3.31 14.56
N ARG A 496 29.73 3.89 13.40
CA ARG A 496 30.56 4.93 12.77
C ARG A 496 29.71 6.16 12.47
N GLY A 497 30.34 7.34 12.46
CA GLY A 497 29.66 8.61 12.19
C GLY A 497 29.00 9.27 13.41
N LEU A 498 29.30 8.82 14.63
CA LEU A 498 28.72 9.43 15.84
C LEU A 498 29.16 10.90 16.02
N PRO A 499 28.24 11.79 16.45
CA PRO A 499 28.59 13.15 16.84
C PRO A 499 29.69 13.18 17.90
N LYS A 500 30.58 14.18 17.81
CA LYS A 500 31.70 14.34 18.75
C LYS A 500 31.16 14.46 20.18
N GLY A 501 31.48 13.48 21.03
CA GLY A 501 31.04 13.42 22.43
C GLY A 501 29.98 12.35 22.74
N VAL A 502 29.45 11.64 21.73
CA VAL A 502 28.52 10.52 21.89
C VAL A 502 29.23 9.20 21.61
N LYS A 503 28.98 8.16 22.42
CA LYS A 503 29.56 6.81 22.27
C LYS A 503 28.53 5.72 22.54
N TRP A 504 28.73 4.54 21.97
CA TRP A 504 27.95 3.34 22.33
C TRP A 504 28.43 2.77 23.67
N ASP A 505 27.51 2.65 24.63
CA ASP A 505 27.76 1.93 25.88
C ASP A 505 27.18 0.52 25.77
N ARG A 506 28.08 -0.47 25.68
CA ARG A 506 27.72 -1.87 25.50
C ARG A 506 26.99 -2.47 26.70
N ASN A 507 27.15 -1.91 27.90
CA ASN A 507 26.49 -2.45 29.09
C ASN A 507 25.04 -1.97 29.20
N LEU A 508 24.76 -0.77 28.67
CA LEU A 508 23.42 -0.20 28.66
C LEU A 508 22.65 -0.54 27.37
N GLY A 509 23.34 -1.00 26.32
CA GLY A 509 22.74 -1.21 25.01
C GLY A 509 22.19 0.09 24.40
N ALA A 510 22.84 1.22 24.70
CA ALA A 510 22.39 2.54 24.28
C ALA A 510 23.58 3.47 23.96
N LEU A 511 23.35 4.50 23.13
CA LEU A 511 24.35 5.56 22.95
C LEU A 511 24.25 6.55 24.13
N VAL A 512 25.39 6.92 24.70
CA VAL A 512 25.50 7.82 25.85
C VAL A 512 26.50 8.93 25.58
N GLY A 513 26.18 10.13 26.04
CA GLY A 513 27.02 11.32 25.93
C GLY A 513 26.25 12.55 25.49
N ARG A 514 26.86 13.74 25.61
CA ARG A 514 26.27 15.01 25.18
C ARG A 514 27.01 15.48 23.94
N SER A 515 26.32 15.56 22.80
CA SER A 515 26.88 16.14 21.58
C SER A 515 27.25 17.60 21.85
N THR A 516 28.47 18.00 21.49
CA THR A 516 28.89 19.42 21.54
C THR A 516 28.64 20.16 20.22
N SER A 517 27.96 19.51 19.25
CA SER A 517 27.65 20.07 17.94
C SER A 517 26.27 20.77 17.96
N PRO A 518 26.10 21.93 17.31
CA PRO A 518 24.81 22.64 17.26
C PRO A 518 23.76 21.97 16.36
N ARG A 519 24.11 20.89 15.67
CA ARG A 519 23.14 20.02 14.98
C ARG A 519 22.55 19.03 15.98
N THR A 520 21.22 19.07 16.15
CA THR A 520 20.49 18.16 17.02
C THR A 520 20.52 16.77 16.38
N TYR A 521 21.20 15.84 17.03
CA TYR A 521 21.11 14.41 16.72
C TYR A 521 20.45 13.79 17.95
N GLN A 522 19.20 13.38 17.83
CA GLN A 522 18.52 12.54 18.81
C GLN A 522 18.54 11.10 18.30
N LEU A 523 18.46 10.15 19.23
CA LEU A 523 19.07 8.84 19.14
C LEU A 523 18.11 7.78 19.62
#